data_AF-A0A4Y2TD47-F1
#
_entry.id   AF-A0A4Y2TD47-F1
#
_cell.length_a   1.000
_cell.length_b   1.000
_cell.length_c   1.000
_cell.angle_alpha   90.00
_cell.angle_beta   90.00
_cell.angle_gamma   90.00
#
_symmetry.space_group_name_H-M   'P 1'
#
loop_
_entity.id
_entity.type
_entity.pdbx_description
1 polymer ?
#
loop_
_entity_poly.entity_id
_entity_poly.type
_entity_poly.pdbx_seq_one_letter_code
_entity_poly.pdbx_strand_id
1 'polypeptide(L)'
;MSKLVSYFSRIDLNRDNLEETLSYFCSRLVKICIKCRKNKGLVRKNNSVWWTQNLEIERSRIRALRRRFQACLEQTERIRRRITFKREFSKYKKQVLSAKTSSFRGFLEKLVNKNNLGRVKDAFKLGNIELRIEKIRLASGAYIENSEECRNYILKFRFPMVQVEDTVDSGLVTDEVYPEFTLDEIEMCVNKMKRDEAPVKTGFPLA
;
A
#
# COMPACT_ATOMS: atom_id res chain seq x y z
N MET A 1 14.36 9.74 40.01
CA MET A 1 15.80 9.52 39.71
C MET A 1 15.97 8.13 39.10
N SER A 2 16.93 7.94 38.18
CA SER A 2 17.15 6.63 37.54
C SER A 2 17.72 5.63 38.56
N LYS A 3 17.25 4.36 38.52
CA LYS A 3 17.68 3.28 39.43
C LYS A 3 19.20 3.06 39.47
N LEU A 4 19.90 3.46 38.41
CA LEU A 4 21.37 3.43 38.32
C LEU A 4 21.99 4.46 39.25
N VAL A 5 21.54 5.72 39.17
CA VAL A 5 22.09 6.82 39.97
C VAL A 5 21.85 6.56 41.46
N SER A 6 20.64 6.11 41.84
CA SER A 6 20.33 5.81 43.24
C SER A 6 21.13 4.65 43.85
N TYR A 7 21.65 3.74 43.03
CA TYR A 7 22.46 2.61 43.48
C TYR A 7 23.90 3.06 43.76
N PHE A 8 24.51 3.81 42.84
CA PHE A 8 25.88 4.28 42.99
C PHE A 8 26.03 5.44 43.99
N SER A 9 24.97 6.20 44.25
CA SER A 9 24.95 7.21 45.32
C SER A 9 24.93 6.62 46.75
N ARG A 10 24.79 5.29 46.89
CA ARG A 10 24.77 4.59 48.20
C ARG A 10 26.04 3.80 48.48
N ILE A 11 27.05 3.89 47.60
CA ILE A 11 28.31 3.16 47.74
C ILE A 11 29.36 4.11 48.29
N ASP A 12 30.01 3.73 49.39
CA ASP A 12 31.15 4.46 49.93
C ASP A 12 32.42 4.12 49.14
N LEU A 13 33.05 5.16 48.59
CA LEU A 13 34.25 5.05 47.76
C LEU A 13 35.51 5.11 48.62
N ASN A 14 36.30 4.04 48.58
CA ASN A 14 37.61 3.92 49.18
C ASN A 14 38.66 3.69 48.08
N ARG A 15 39.94 3.93 48.40
CA ARG A 15 41.03 3.81 47.41
C ARG A 15 41.14 2.39 46.82
N ASP A 16 40.76 1.37 47.58
CA ASP A 16 40.84 -0.04 47.19
C ASP A 16 39.63 -0.52 46.36
N ASN A 17 38.49 0.18 46.43
CA ASN A 17 37.25 -0.22 45.74
C ASN A 17 36.87 0.68 44.56
N LEU A 18 37.62 1.78 44.36
CA LEU A 18 37.33 2.80 43.36
C LEU A 18 37.36 2.21 41.95
N GLU A 19 38.39 1.44 41.63
CA GLU A 19 38.60 0.90 40.28
C GLU A 19 37.56 -0.17 39.94
N GLU A 20 37.23 -1.04 40.89
CA GLU A 20 36.17 -2.05 40.74
C GLU A 20 34.78 -1.40 40.57
N THR A 21 34.49 -0.38 41.38
CA THR A 21 33.22 0.36 41.31
C THR A 21 33.07 1.12 39.99
N LEU A 22 34.16 1.74 39.51
CA LEU A 22 34.21 2.41 38.20
C LEU A 22 34.00 1.41 37.05
N SER A 23 34.71 0.28 37.07
CA SER A 23 34.56 -0.78 36.07
C SER A 23 33.12 -1.32 36.04
N TYR A 24 32.52 -1.55 37.21
CA TYR A 24 31.14 -1.99 37.32
C TYR A 24 30.15 -0.94 36.80
N PHE A 25 30.35 0.34 37.11
CA PHE A 25 29.54 1.44 36.59
C PHE A 25 29.61 1.55 35.07
N CYS A 26 30.81 1.51 34.50
CA CYS A 26 31.02 1.53 33.06
C CYS A 26 30.35 0.34 32.37
N SER A 27 30.49 -0.87 32.91
CA SER A 27 29.85 -2.07 32.36
C SER A 27 28.31 -1.96 32.37
N ARG A 28 27.74 -1.41 33.44
CA ARG A 28 26.31 -1.17 33.61
C ARG A 28 25.81 -0.12 32.62
N LEU A 29 26.55 0.97 32.45
CA LEU A 29 26.24 2.01 31.46
C LEU A 29 26.26 1.43 30.05
N VAL A 30 27.30 0.68 29.68
CA VAL A 30 27.38 0.03 28.36
C VAL A 30 26.17 -0.89 28.12
N LYS A 31 25.78 -1.70 29.10
CA LYS A 31 24.58 -2.55 29.00
C LYS A 31 23.30 -1.74 28.79
N ILE A 32 23.15 -0.62 29.49
CA ILE A 32 22.00 0.29 29.32
C ILE A 32 22.05 0.94 27.94
N CYS A 33 23.20 1.43 27.49
CA CYS A 33 23.38 2.01 26.16
C CYS A 33 23.06 1.00 25.05
N ILE A 34 23.47 -0.26 25.19
CA ILE A 34 23.12 -1.33 24.24
C ILE A 34 21.62 -1.59 24.22
N LYS A 35 20.95 -1.62 25.39
CA LYS A 35 19.49 -1.78 25.48
C LYS A 35 18.72 -0.57 24.94
N CYS A 36 19.23 0.63 25.17
CA CYS A 36 18.63 1.89 24.74
C CYS A 36 18.95 2.22 23.28
N ARG A 37 19.96 1.58 22.68
CA ARG A 37 20.20 1.59 21.25
C ARG A 37 18.96 0.96 20.61
N LYS A 38 18.05 1.82 20.14
CA LYS A 38 16.99 1.39 19.25
C LYS A 38 17.67 0.61 18.14
N ASN A 39 17.44 -0.69 18.08
CA ASN A 39 17.68 -1.43 16.87
C ASN A 39 16.90 -0.66 15.82
N LYS A 40 17.61 0.09 14.96
CA LYS A 40 17.10 0.47 13.64
C LYS A 40 16.97 -0.86 12.91
N GLY A 41 16.00 -1.66 13.35
CA GLY A 41 15.68 -2.95 12.76
C GLY A 41 15.54 -2.66 11.29
N LEU A 42 16.36 -3.36 10.51
CA LEU A 42 16.36 -3.38 9.06
C LEU A 42 14.97 -2.98 8.57
N VAL A 43 14.84 -1.77 7.99
CA VAL A 43 13.56 -1.21 7.56
C VAL A 43 12.82 -2.35 6.88
N ARG A 44 11.72 -2.81 7.49
CA ARG A 44 10.98 -3.99 7.05
C ARG A 44 10.67 -3.73 5.58
N LYS A 45 11.40 -4.37 4.67
CA LYS A 45 11.24 -4.11 3.23
C LYS A 45 9.83 -4.57 2.93
N ASN A 46 8.93 -3.63 2.66
CA ASN A 46 7.63 -4.00 2.14
C ASN A 46 7.90 -4.73 0.83
N ASN A 47 7.48 -5.99 0.74
CA ASN A 47 7.74 -6.87 -0.40
C ASN A 47 7.05 -6.39 -1.69
N SER A 48 6.21 -5.36 -1.60
CA SER A 48 5.54 -4.76 -2.75
C SER A 48 6.49 -3.85 -3.51
N VAL A 49 6.80 -4.22 -4.77
CA VAL A 49 7.69 -3.48 -5.69
C VAL A 49 7.30 -2.01 -5.87
N TRP A 50 6.01 -1.69 -5.78
CA TRP A 50 5.48 -0.33 -5.92
C TRP A 50 5.53 0.48 -4.61
N TRP A 51 5.90 -0.13 -3.48
CA TRP A 51 5.94 0.55 -2.18
C TRP A 51 7.26 1.30 -2.02
N THR A 52 7.17 2.61 -1.75
CA THR A 52 8.35 3.48 -1.59
C THR A 52 8.39 4.09 -0.19
N GLN A 53 9.58 4.53 0.24
CA GLN A 53 9.74 5.22 1.52
C GLN A 53 8.87 6.48 1.62
N ASN A 54 8.70 7.21 0.50
CA ASN A 54 7.83 8.38 0.44
C ASN A 54 6.36 8.01 0.73
N LEU A 55 5.86 6.90 0.18
CA LEU A 55 4.51 6.42 0.49
C LEU A 55 4.35 6.00 1.96
N GLU A 56 5.40 5.45 2.59
CA GLU A 56 5.36 5.12 4.03
C GLU A 56 5.35 6.38 4.91
N ILE A 57 6.12 7.40 4.53
CA ILE A 57 6.12 8.71 5.21
C ILE A 57 4.73 9.34 5.12
N GLU A 58 4.15 9.39 3.92
CA GLU A 58 2.80 9.93 3.71
C GLU A 58 1.74 9.09 4.44
N ARG A 59 1.82 7.76 4.42
CA ARG A 59 0.94 6.89 5.21
C ARG A 59 1.00 7.22 6.70
N SER A 60 2.21 7.46 7.22
CA SER A 60 2.42 7.83 8.62
C SER A 60 1.82 9.20 8.94
N ARG A 61 1.97 10.18 8.04
CA ARG A 61 1.34 11.50 8.13
C ARG A 61 -0.19 11.40 8.14
N ILE A 62 -0.78 10.64 7.23
CA ILE A 62 -2.24 10.39 7.18
C ILE A 62 -2.74 9.73 8.46
N ARG A 63 -2.03 8.72 8.97
CA ARG A 63 -2.37 8.08 10.26
C ARG A 63 -2.35 9.08 11.41
N ALA A 64 -1.36 9.97 11.45
CA ALA A 64 -1.30 11.02 12.46
C ALA A 64 -2.49 11.97 12.36
N LEU A 65 -2.87 12.40 11.15
CA LEU A 65 -4.06 13.23 10.93
C LEU A 65 -5.35 12.53 11.37
N ARG A 66 -5.52 11.24 11.04
CA ARG A 66 -6.67 10.44 11.49
C ARG A 66 -6.75 10.40 13.01
N ARG A 67 -5.64 10.11 13.69
CA ARG A 67 -5.59 10.07 15.17
C ARG A 67 -5.94 11.42 15.79
N ARG A 68 -5.40 12.52 15.27
CA ARG A 68 -5.71 13.89 15.74
C ARG A 68 -7.16 14.29 15.54
N PHE A 69 -7.78 13.83 14.46
CA PHE A 69 -9.21 14.00 14.20
C PHE A 69 -10.05 13.17 15.19
N GLN A 70 -9.71 11.90 15.38
CA GLN A 70 -10.45 10.99 16.26
C GLN A 70 -10.34 11.35 17.74
N ALA A 71 -9.20 11.89 18.17
CA ALA A 71 -8.97 12.33 19.56
C ALA A 71 -9.57 13.72 19.88
N CYS A 72 -10.11 14.44 18.89
CA CYS A 72 -10.70 15.76 19.12
C CYS A 72 -12.13 15.63 19.66
N LEU A 73 -12.40 16.21 20.83
CA LEU A 73 -13.73 16.24 21.46
C LEU A 73 -14.56 17.43 20.97
N GLU A 74 -13.93 18.59 20.82
CA GLU A 74 -14.57 19.83 20.34
C GLU A 74 -15.10 19.68 18.91
N GLN A 75 -16.40 19.92 18.71
CA GLN A 75 -17.11 19.58 17.48
C GLN A 75 -16.70 20.44 16.28
N THR A 76 -16.51 21.74 16.47
CA THR A 76 -16.11 22.68 15.42
C THR A 76 -14.69 22.38 14.91
N GLU A 77 -13.74 22.19 15.83
CA GLU A 77 -12.38 21.78 15.51
C GLU A 77 -12.32 20.38 14.90
N ARG A 78 -13.16 19.47 15.36
CA ARG A 78 -13.27 18.12 14.80
C ARG A 78 -13.70 18.14 13.33
N ILE A 79 -14.64 19.01 12.96
CA ILE A 79 -15.07 19.17 11.55
C ILE A 79 -13.90 19.69 10.70
N ARG A 80 -13.17 20.72 11.16
CA ARG A 80 -11.99 21.26 10.45
C ARG A 80 -10.94 20.17 10.23
N ARG A 81 -10.59 19.42 11.29
CA ARG A 81 -9.63 18.30 11.22
C ARG A 81 -10.12 17.16 10.31
N ARG A 82 -11.43 16.87 10.28
CA ARG A 82 -12.03 15.88 9.38
C ARG A 82 -11.83 16.27 7.92
N ILE A 83 -12.08 17.53 7.58
CA ILE A 83 -11.91 18.06 6.21
C ILE A 83 -10.44 17.94 5.80
N THR A 84 -9.51 18.38 6.64
CA THR A 84 -8.07 18.25 6.38
C THR A 84 -7.67 16.79 6.18
N PHE A 85 -8.08 15.89 7.08
CA PHE A 85 -7.79 14.46 6.96
C PHE A 85 -8.34 13.87 5.65
N LYS A 86 -9.62 14.10 5.32
CA LYS A 86 -10.22 13.57 4.09
C LYS A 86 -9.51 14.08 2.84
N ARG A 87 -9.16 15.38 2.80
CA ARG A 87 -8.43 16.00 1.69
C ARG A 87 -7.07 15.32 1.47
N GLU A 88 -6.27 15.23 2.53
CA GLU A 88 -4.93 14.62 2.44
C GLU A 88 -5.01 13.11 2.15
N PHE A 89 -5.99 12.41 2.73
CA PHE A 89 -6.19 10.98 2.48
C PHE A 89 -6.54 10.69 1.01
N SER A 90 -7.36 11.52 0.38
CA SER A 90 -7.67 11.41 -1.05
C SER A 90 -6.45 11.62 -1.93
N LYS A 91 -5.57 12.58 -1.59
CA LYS A 91 -4.28 12.77 -2.30
C LYS A 91 -3.39 11.54 -2.15
N TYR A 92 -3.25 11.02 -0.94
CA TYR A 92 -2.48 9.80 -0.68
C TYR A 92 -3.02 8.60 -1.47
N LYS A 93 -4.35 8.40 -1.54
CA LYS A 93 -4.95 7.33 -2.38
C LYS A 93 -4.55 7.46 -3.85
N LYS A 94 -4.57 8.68 -4.41
CA LYS A 94 -4.13 8.93 -5.79
C LYS A 94 -2.65 8.60 -5.98
N GLN A 95 -1.79 8.96 -5.03
CA GLN A 95 -0.36 8.61 -5.07
C GLN A 95 -0.13 7.10 -5.04
N VAL A 96 -0.85 6.37 -4.19
CA VAL A 96 -0.77 4.90 -4.13
C VAL A 96 -1.21 4.28 -5.45
N LEU A 97 -2.33 4.74 -6.03
CA LEU A 97 -2.80 4.24 -7.32
C LEU A 97 -1.78 4.52 -8.43
N SER A 98 -1.25 5.74 -8.50
CA SER A 98 -0.21 6.11 -9.46
C SER A 98 1.04 5.23 -9.31
N ALA A 99 1.51 5.00 -8.08
CA ALA A 99 2.68 4.15 -7.84
C ALA A 99 2.44 2.70 -8.30
N LYS A 100 1.25 2.14 -8.04
CA LYS A 100 0.86 0.81 -8.54
C LYS A 100 0.87 0.77 -10.07
N THR A 101 0.20 1.73 -10.71
CA THR A 101 0.10 1.79 -12.17
C THR A 101 1.46 1.98 -12.83
N SER A 102 2.30 2.88 -12.32
CA SER A 102 3.64 3.12 -12.85
C SER A 102 4.55 1.90 -12.66
N SER A 103 4.47 1.23 -11.51
CA SER A 103 5.22 -0.01 -11.30
C SER A 103 4.76 -1.12 -12.24
N PHE A 104 3.47 -1.23 -12.52
CA PHE A 104 2.95 -2.20 -13.47
C PHE A 104 3.37 -1.88 -14.91
N ARG A 105 3.25 -0.62 -15.32
CA ARG A 105 3.71 -0.15 -16.64
C ARG A 105 5.20 -0.42 -16.84
N GLY A 106 6.05 -0.07 -15.87
CA GLY A 106 7.49 -0.35 -15.96
C GLY A 106 7.81 -1.85 -15.98
N PHE A 107 6.98 -2.69 -15.37
CA PHE A 107 7.10 -4.15 -15.54
C PHE A 107 6.74 -4.60 -16.96
N LEU A 108 5.64 -4.09 -17.51
CA LEU A 108 5.24 -4.37 -18.88
C LEU A 108 6.30 -3.89 -19.88
N GLU A 109 6.87 -2.70 -19.71
CA GLU A 109 7.97 -2.21 -20.54
C GLU A 109 9.18 -3.14 -20.48
N LYS A 110 9.56 -3.63 -19.29
CA LYS A 110 10.63 -4.62 -19.15
C LYS A 110 10.32 -5.95 -19.83
N LEU A 111 9.06 -6.40 -19.80
CA LEU A 111 8.63 -7.58 -20.55
C LEU A 111 8.68 -7.33 -22.05
N VAL A 112 8.11 -6.22 -22.52
CA VAL A 112 8.07 -5.81 -23.93
C VAL A 112 9.47 -5.68 -24.52
N ASN A 113 10.40 -5.06 -23.78
CA ASN A 113 11.80 -4.91 -24.17
C ASN A 113 12.55 -6.25 -24.19
N LYS A 114 12.20 -7.19 -23.30
CA LYS A 114 12.73 -8.56 -23.35
C LYS A 114 12.13 -9.40 -24.47
N ASN A 115 10.88 -9.13 -24.83
CA ASN A 115 10.12 -9.89 -25.83
C ASN A 115 10.29 -9.34 -27.25
N ASN A 116 11.27 -8.46 -27.48
CA ASN A 116 11.65 -7.96 -28.80
C ASN A 116 10.46 -7.46 -29.65
N LEU A 117 9.46 -6.78 -29.08
CA LEU A 117 8.32 -6.27 -29.86
C LEU A 117 8.73 -5.26 -30.96
N GLY A 118 9.96 -4.72 -30.90
CA GLY A 118 10.60 -4.04 -32.02
C GLY A 118 10.78 -4.96 -33.24
N ARG A 119 11.28 -6.19 -33.03
CA ARG A 119 11.32 -7.24 -34.07
C ARG A 119 9.92 -7.64 -34.54
N VAL A 120 8.89 -7.54 -33.70
CA VAL A 120 7.51 -7.83 -34.12
C VAL A 120 7.01 -6.76 -35.10
N LYS A 121 7.30 -5.47 -34.86
CA LYS A 121 7.01 -4.41 -35.85
C LYS A 121 7.83 -4.56 -37.14
N ASP A 122 9.09 -4.97 -37.04
CA ASP A 122 9.94 -5.22 -38.20
C ASP A 122 9.53 -6.50 -38.95
N ALA A 123 9.03 -7.51 -38.25
CA ALA A 123 8.44 -8.74 -38.79
C ALA A 123 7.09 -8.52 -39.48
N PHE A 124 6.28 -7.56 -39.01
CA PHE A 124 5.08 -7.16 -39.74
C PHE A 124 5.41 -6.41 -41.04
N LYS A 125 6.60 -5.81 -41.15
CA LYS A 125 7.12 -5.24 -42.41
C LYS A 125 7.79 -6.30 -43.31
N LEU A 126 8.47 -7.28 -42.71
CA LEU A 126 9.10 -8.41 -43.38
C LEU A 126 8.16 -9.61 -43.29
N GLY A 127 7.16 -9.65 -44.18
CA GLY A 127 6.16 -10.71 -44.22
C GLY A 127 6.77 -12.11 -44.01
N ASN A 128 6.18 -12.87 -43.10
CA ASN A 128 6.52 -14.24 -42.70
C ASN A 128 7.56 -14.42 -41.58
N ILE A 129 7.30 -13.88 -40.38
CA ILE A 129 7.90 -14.42 -39.16
C ILE A 129 6.78 -14.90 -38.23
N GLU A 130 6.78 -16.20 -37.96
CA GLU A 130 5.85 -16.86 -37.03
C GLU A 130 6.15 -16.42 -35.60
N LEU A 131 5.25 -15.64 -35.00
CA LEU A 131 5.41 -15.07 -33.66
C LEU A 131 5.18 -16.15 -32.58
N ARG A 132 6.25 -16.80 -32.13
CA ARG A 132 6.22 -17.60 -30.90
C ARG A 132 6.34 -16.69 -29.67
N ILE A 133 5.23 -16.46 -28.98
CA ILE A 133 5.25 -15.89 -27.62
C ILE A 133 5.94 -16.90 -26.69
N GLU A 134 7.06 -16.53 -26.08
CA GLU A 134 7.73 -17.40 -25.12
C GLU A 134 6.85 -17.62 -23.88
N LYS A 135 6.61 -18.90 -23.55
CA LYS A 135 5.82 -19.34 -22.39
C LYS A 135 6.51 -18.90 -21.08
N ILE A 136 5.73 -18.64 -20.03
CA ILE A 136 6.29 -18.26 -18.72
C ILE A 136 7.05 -19.46 -18.12
N ARG A 137 8.33 -19.27 -17.82
CA ARG A 137 9.16 -20.28 -17.13
C ARG A 137 8.99 -20.20 -15.62
N LEU A 138 8.58 -21.31 -15.01
CA LEU A 138 8.50 -21.49 -13.56
C LEU A 138 9.90 -21.63 -12.93
N ALA A 139 9.98 -21.48 -11.61
CA ALA A 139 11.22 -21.70 -10.85
C ALA A 139 11.73 -23.16 -10.93
N SER A 140 10.85 -24.11 -11.26
CA SER A 140 11.16 -25.52 -11.52
C SER A 140 11.74 -25.78 -12.91
N GLY A 141 11.84 -24.76 -13.78
CA GLY A 141 12.32 -24.90 -15.16
C GLY A 141 11.25 -25.29 -16.18
N ALA A 142 10.04 -25.67 -15.74
CA ALA A 142 8.91 -25.98 -16.61
C ALA A 142 8.26 -24.72 -17.21
N TYR A 143 7.67 -24.86 -18.40
CA TYR A 143 6.95 -23.78 -19.09
C TYR A 143 5.44 -23.96 -18.93
N ILE A 144 4.73 -22.87 -18.63
CA ILE A 144 3.27 -22.88 -18.57
C ILE A 144 2.72 -22.82 -20.00
N GLU A 145 2.04 -23.87 -20.42
CA GLU A 145 1.46 -23.96 -21.77
C GLU A 145 0.02 -23.44 -21.83
N ASN A 146 -0.71 -23.52 -20.72
CA ASN A 146 -2.11 -23.13 -20.64
C ASN A 146 -2.26 -21.63 -20.34
N SER A 147 -3.10 -20.96 -21.14
CA SER A 147 -3.44 -19.53 -20.99
C SER A 147 -4.05 -19.22 -19.62
N GLU A 148 -4.88 -20.10 -19.08
CA GLU A 148 -5.56 -19.88 -17.80
C GLU A 148 -4.60 -19.97 -16.61
N GLU A 149 -3.70 -20.94 -16.63
CA GLU A 149 -2.63 -21.08 -15.64
C GLU A 149 -1.66 -19.89 -15.68
N CYS A 150 -1.34 -19.42 -16.89
CA CYS A 150 -0.51 -18.23 -17.09
C CYS A 150 -1.16 -16.99 -16.46
N ARG A 151 -2.45 -16.77 -16.74
CA ARG A 151 -3.25 -15.70 -16.13
C ARG A 151 -3.24 -15.80 -14.60
N ASN A 152 -3.54 -16.98 -14.05
CA ASN A 152 -3.62 -17.18 -12.61
C ASN A 152 -2.25 -17.03 -11.92
N TYR A 153 -1.18 -17.46 -12.59
CA TYR A 153 0.18 -17.26 -12.11
C TYR A 153 0.57 -15.78 -12.05
N ILE A 154 0.26 -15.01 -13.10
CA ILE A 154 0.50 -13.56 -13.13
C ILE A 154 -0.29 -12.86 -12.01
N LEU A 155 -1.56 -13.23 -11.83
CA LEU A 155 -2.40 -12.67 -10.78
C LEU A 155 -1.86 -12.99 -9.39
N LYS A 156 -1.51 -14.25 -9.11
CA LYS A 156 -0.97 -14.68 -7.81
C LYS A 156 0.38 -14.02 -7.50
N PHE A 157 1.25 -13.85 -8.49
CA PHE A 157 2.56 -13.23 -8.28
C PHE A 157 2.46 -11.71 -8.04
N ARG A 158 1.51 -11.05 -8.70
CA ARG A 158 1.35 -9.59 -8.63
C ARG A 158 0.42 -9.12 -7.52
N PHE A 159 -0.56 -9.95 -7.20
CA PHE A 159 -1.54 -9.74 -6.15
C PHE A 159 -1.53 -10.99 -5.27
N PRO A 160 -0.55 -11.11 -4.36
CA PRO A 160 -0.55 -12.20 -3.40
C PRO A 160 -1.88 -12.14 -2.67
N MET A 161 -2.70 -13.18 -2.81
CA MET A 161 -3.86 -13.35 -1.94
C MET A 161 -3.31 -13.47 -0.53
N VAL A 162 -3.41 -12.38 0.22
CA VAL A 162 -3.30 -12.44 1.66
C VAL A 162 -4.54 -13.21 2.07
N GLN A 163 -4.37 -14.40 2.66
CA GLN A 163 -5.41 -14.97 3.48
C GLN A 163 -5.55 -14.05 4.69
N VAL A 164 -6.30 -12.97 4.49
CA VAL A 164 -6.98 -12.33 5.59
C VAL A 164 -8.04 -13.36 5.92
N GLU A 165 -7.91 -14.04 7.07
CA GLU A 165 -9.11 -14.52 7.75
C GLU A 165 -10.00 -13.30 7.84
N ASP A 166 -10.96 -13.25 6.93
CA ASP A 166 -12.04 -12.30 6.94
C ASP A 166 -12.85 -12.62 8.21
N THR A 167 -12.39 -12.15 9.36
CA THR A 167 -13.29 -11.50 10.30
C THR A 167 -13.72 -10.18 9.64
N VAL A 168 -14.32 -10.29 8.45
CA VAL A 168 -15.29 -9.32 7.98
C VAL A 168 -16.39 -9.49 9.00
N ASP A 169 -16.47 -8.51 9.88
CA ASP A 169 -17.70 -8.16 10.56
C ASP A 169 -18.75 -8.00 9.46
N SER A 170 -19.39 -9.11 9.10
CA SER A 170 -20.61 -9.17 8.33
C SER A 170 -21.72 -8.69 9.24
N GLY A 171 -21.59 -7.44 9.71
CA GLY A 171 -22.73 -6.59 9.97
C GLY A 171 -23.39 -6.32 8.63
N LEU A 172 -24.07 -7.35 8.12
CA LEU A 172 -25.12 -7.20 7.13
C LEU A 172 -26.04 -6.13 7.71
N VAL A 173 -25.96 -4.93 7.13
CA VAL A 173 -26.96 -3.89 7.30
C VAL A 173 -28.24 -4.53 6.78
N THR A 174 -29.05 -5.03 7.71
CA THR A 174 -30.42 -5.46 7.48
C THR A 174 -31.20 -4.28 6.94
N ASP A 175 -31.73 -4.43 5.73
CA ASP A 175 -32.87 -3.72 5.16
C ASP A 175 -32.99 -2.22 5.51
N GLU A 176 -32.04 -1.41 5.05
CA GLU A 176 -32.39 -0.02 4.74
C GLU A 176 -33.22 -0.04 3.46
N VAL A 177 -34.55 0.02 3.61
CA VAL A 177 -35.47 0.33 2.50
C VAL A 177 -35.04 1.68 1.94
N TYR A 178 -34.31 1.64 0.82
CA TYR A 178 -33.96 2.85 0.10
C TYR A 178 -35.26 3.52 -0.36
N PRO A 179 -35.43 4.83 -0.10
CA PRO A 179 -36.56 5.55 -0.64
C PRO A 179 -36.55 5.43 -2.17
N GLU A 180 -37.72 5.17 -2.75
CA GLU A 180 -37.88 5.18 -4.21
C GLU A 180 -37.48 6.54 -4.77
N PHE A 181 -36.88 6.54 -5.97
CA PHE A 181 -36.49 7.77 -6.63
C PHE A 181 -37.71 8.65 -6.89
N THR A 182 -37.57 9.94 -6.60
CA THR A 182 -38.60 10.94 -6.88
C THR A 182 -38.66 11.20 -8.38
N LEU A 183 -39.83 11.51 -8.94
CA LEU A 183 -39.97 11.82 -10.37
C LEU A 183 -39.01 12.95 -10.82
N ASP A 184 -38.82 13.96 -9.98
CA ASP A 184 -37.86 15.05 -10.22
C ASP A 184 -36.41 14.54 -10.32
N GLU A 185 -36.01 13.56 -9.49
CA GLU A 185 -34.65 12.99 -9.53
C GLU A 185 -34.42 12.20 -10.82
N ILE A 186 -35.44 11.48 -11.27
CA ILE A 186 -35.43 10.75 -12.54
C ILE A 186 -35.33 11.75 -13.71
N GLU A 187 -36.15 12.80 -13.71
CA GLU A 187 -36.16 13.82 -14.76
C GLU A 187 -34.82 14.57 -14.83
N MET A 188 -34.25 14.95 -13.69
CA MET A 188 -32.92 15.56 -13.62
C MET A 188 -31.82 14.64 -14.17
N CYS A 189 -31.92 13.32 -13.97
CA CYS A 189 -30.96 12.36 -14.49
C CYS A 189 -31.10 12.20 -16.01
N VAL A 190 -32.33 12.06 -16.51
CA VAL A 190 -32.62 11.94 -17.95
C VAL A 190 -32.16 13.19 -18.70
N ASN A 191 -32.44 14.39 -18.17
CA ASN A 191 -32.03 15.66 -18.79
C ASN A 191 -30.49 15.83 -18.87
N LYS A 192 -29.73 15.11 -18.04
CA LYS A 192 -28.25 15.13 -18.05
C LYS A 192 -27.63 14.06 -18.94
N MET A 193 -28.42 13.14 -19.50
CA MET A 193 -27.90 12.14 -20.43
C MET A 193 -27.52 12.81 -21.76
N LYS A 194 -26.34 12.46 -22.28
CA LYS A 194 -25.90 12.93 -23.60
C LYS A 194 -26.65 12.17 -24.67
N ARG A 195 -27.38 12.88 -25.53
CA ARG A 195 -28.18 12.28 -26.62
C ARG A 195 -27.36 11.74 -27.79
N ASP A 196 -26.08 12.10 -27.86
CA ASP A 196 -25.22 11.80 -29.01
C ASP A 196 -24.27 10.59 -28.79
N GLU A 197 -24.47 9.81 -27.71
CA GLU A 197 -23.73 8.56 -27.54
C GLU A 197 -24.39 7.42 -28.33
N ALA A 198 -23.57 6.68 -29.09
CA ALA A 198 -24.04 5.59 -29.92
C ALA A 198 -24.76 4.52 -29.07
N PRO A 199 -25.93 4.02 -29.51
CA PRO A 199 -26.71 3.08 -28.74
C PRO A 199 -25.92 1.79 -28.50
N VAL A 200 -25.79 1.44 -27.22
CA VAL A 200 -25.29 0.12 -26.82
C VAL A 200 -26.30 -0.94 -27.31
N LYS A 201 -25.78 -2.12 -27.66
CA LYS A 201 -26.36 -3.26 -28.42
C LYS A 201 -27.70 -3.87 -27.94
N THR A 202 -28.56 -3.10 -27.28
CA THR A 202 -29.97 -3.39 -27.00
C THR A 202 -30.77 -2.20 -27.53
N GLY A 203 -31.23 -2.31 -28.78
CA GLY A 203 -31.73 -1.24 -29.63
C GLY A 203 -32.94 -0.45 -29.13
N PHE A 204 -32.76 0.40 -28.13
CA PHE A 204 -33.68 1.47 -27.80
C PHE A 204 -32.98 2.82 -27.98
N PRO A 205 -33.24 3.54 -29.07
CA PRO A 205 -32.87 4.95 -29.18
C PRO A 205 -33.64 5.76 -28.13
N LEU A 206 -32.98 6.70 -27.48
CA LEU A 206 -33.66 7.75 -26.71
C LEU A 206 -34.38 8.66 -27.72
N ALA A 207 -35.72 8.65 -27.72
CA ALA A 207 -36.54 9.55 -28.53
C ALA A 207 -36.58 10.96 -27.91
#